data_AF-A0A108T735-F1
#
_entry.id   AF-A0A108T735-F1
#
_cell.length_a   1.000
_cell.length_b   1.000
_cell.length_c   1.000
_cell.angle_alpha   90.00
_cell.angle_beta   90.00
_cell.angle_gamma   90.00
#
_symmetry.space_group_name_H-M   'P 1'
#
loop_
_entity.id
_entity.type
_entity.pdbx_description
1 polymer ?
#
loop_
_entity_poly.entity_id
_entity_poly.type
_entity_poly.pdbx_seq_one_letter_code
_entity_poly.pdbx_strand_id
1 'polypeptide(L)'
;MDITTNPLAALYFACENDAVDGKLFRFEVQTSDIKYFDSDAVSVVSNIAKRPIDFSIEDLRELDRKKFNSEEEIQYLLHEIKYEKPHFQNVIDSKDIERVFCVKPMFDNPRIIRQSGAFFLYGINGNKSQPASLNFSYKVYIINKAQKQKIRKQLEALGIDKSTLFPEVEHVAEHIKDKYHLPK
;
A
#
# COMPACT_ATOMS: atom_id res chain seq x y z
N MET A 1 -6.97 -0.18 2.40
CA MET A 1 -6.17 0.92 1.82
C MET A 1 -5.41 1.49 2.98
N ASP A 2 -4.09 1.37 2.94
CA ASP A 2 -3.28 1.56 4.14
C ASP A 2 -2.61 2.93 4.14
N ILE A 3 -2.36 3.49 2.95
CA ILE A 3 -1.75 4.81 2.74
C ILE A 3 -2.33 5.50 1.49
N THR A 4 -2.08 6.81 1.36
CA THR A 4 -2.44 7.60 0.17
C THR A 4 -1.28 8.49 -0.23
N THR A 5 -1.11 8.70 -1.54
CA THR A 5 -0.16 9.68 -2.07
C THR A 5 -0.72 11.10 -2.11
N ASN A 6 -2.01 11.29 -1.81
CA ASN A 6 -2.65 12.60 -1.76
C ASN A 6 -2.74 13.10 -0.30
N PRO A 7 -1.98 14.14 0.09
CA PRO A 7 -1.97 14.64 1.46
C PRO A 7 -3.32 15.22 1.90
N LEU A 8 -4.16 15.72 0.96
CA LEU A 8 -5.48 16.25 1.29
C LEU A 8 -6.47 15.12 1.61
N ALA A 9 -6.40 14.01 0.87
CA ALA A 9 -7.17 12.81 1.20
C ALA A 9 -6.75 12.26 2.58
N ALA A 10 -5.45 12.21 2.86
CA ALA A 10 -4.94 11.79 4.17
C ALA A 10 -5.46 12.69 5.30
N LEU A 11 -5.44 14.02 5.08
CA LEU A 11 -5.93 14.99 6.03
C LEU A 11 -7.45 14.88 6.25
N TYR A 12 -8.21 14.59 5.20
CA TYR A 12 -9.65 14.31 5.30
C TYR A 12 -9.91 13.16 6.27
N PHE A 13 -9.24 12.01 6.07
CA PHE A 13 -9.39 10.84 6.94
C PHE A 13 -8.94 11.12 8.37
N ALA A 14 -7.87 11.90 8.58
CA ALA A 14 -7.44 12.31 9.92
C ALA A 14 -8.49 13.18 10.66
N CYS A 15 -9.39 13.83 9.91
CA CYS A 15 -10.46 14.69 10.42
C CYS A 15 -11.83 14.00 10.55
N GLU A 16 -11.96 12.71 10.24
CA GLU A 16 -13.26 12.02 10.19
C GLU A 16 -13.91 11.86 11.57
N ASN A 17 -13.13 11.58 12.61
CA ASN A 17 -13.61 11.47 13.99
C ASN A 17 -13.38 12.79 14.77
N ASP A 18 -14.46 13.46 15.19
CA ASP A 18 -14.39 14.74 15.91
C ASP A 18 -14.13 14.63 17.41
N ALA A 19 -14.28 13.44 18.01
CA ALA A 19 -14.17 13.28 19.46
C ALA A 19 -12.72 13.33 19.98
N VAL A 20 -11.75 13.01 19.11
CA VAL A 20 -10.34 12.85 19.47
C VAL A 20 -9.43 13.56 18.47
N ASP A 21 -8.20 13.86 18.89
CA ASP A 21 -7.18 14.38 17.98
C ASP A 21 -6.85 13.36 16.89
N GLY A 22 -6.69 13.84 15.66
CA GLY A 22 -6.26 13.03 14.53
C GLY A 22 -4.73 12.91 14.48
N LYS A 23 -4.23 11.85 13.84
CA LYS A 23 -2.81 11.70 13.54
C LYS A 23 -2.62 11.48 12.05
N LEU A 24 -1.69 12.22 11.46
CA LEU A 24 -1.26 12.08 10.08
C LEU A 24 0.20 11.65 10.05
N PHE A 25 0.47 10.53 9.38
CA PHE A 25 1.82 10.00 9.18
C PHE A 25 2.28 10.32 7.76
N ARG A 26 3.39 11.04 7.64
CA ARG A 26 4.05 11.32 6.36
C ARG A 26 5.30 10.46 6.26
N PHE A 27 5.22 9.39 5.48
CA PHE A 27 6.36 8.53 5.16
C PHE A 27 7.23 9.17 4.08
N GLU A 28 8.54 9.10 4.26
CA GLU A 28 9.54 9.49 3.26
C GLU A 28 10.07 8.20 2.62
N VAL A 29 9.59 7.93 1.41
CA VAL A 29 9.87 6.69 0.66
C VAL A 29 10.80 7.03 -0.49
N GLN A 30 11.86 6.24 -0.68
CA GLN A 30 12.77 6.42 -1.81
C GLN A 30 12.07 6.02 -3.11
N THR A 31 12.41 6.69 -4.22
CA THR A 31 11.83 6.37 -5.54
C THR A 31 12.08 4.92 -5.96
N SER A 32 13.19 4.32 -5.52
CA SER A 32 13.53 2.91 -5.75
C SER A 32 12.58 1.93 -5.07
N ASP A 33 11.91 2.34 -3.98
CA ASP A 33 10.96 1.53 -3.21
C ASP A 33 9.50 1.75 -3.66
N ILE A 34 9.25 2.77 -4.50
CA ILE A 34 7.94 3.01 -5.11
C ILE A 34 7.84 2.16 -6.38
N LYS A 35 6.92 1.20 -6.39
CA LYS A 35 6.72 0.27 -7.50
C LYS A 35 5.28 0.26 -7.98
N TYR A 36 5.07 -0.03 -9.25
CA TYR A 36 3.74 -0.36 -9.78
C TYR A 36 3.44 -1.84 -9.52
N PHE A 37 2.15 -2.18 -9.51
CA PHE A 37 1.66 -3.53 -9.22
C PHE A 37 2.26 -4.62 -10.14
N ASP A 38 2.73 -4.27 -11.34
CA ASP A 38 3.29 -5.16 -12.36
C ASP A 38 4.82 -5.25 -12.36
N SER A 39 5.48 -4.56 -11.44
CA SER A 39 6.93 -4.58 -11.28
C SER A 39 7.45 -5.97 -10.87
N ASP A 40 8.61 -6.37 -11.41
CA ASP A 40 9.23 -7.67 -11.10
C ASP A 40 9.46 -7.88 -9.60
N ALA A 41 10.00 -6.88 -8.89
CA ALA A 41 10.18 -6.94 -7.44
C ALA A 41 8.87 -7.13 -6.66
N VAL A 42 7.76 -6.55 -7.15
CA VAL A 42 6.43 -6.73 -6.56
C VAL A 42 5.96 -8.17 -6.78
N SER A 43 6.13 -8.71 -7.99
CA SER A 43 5.81 -10.11 -8.30
C SER A 43 6.61 -11.10 -7.45
N VAL A 44 7.89 -10.81 -7.20
CA VAL A 44 8.74 -11.62 -6.30
C VAL A 44 8.13 -11.66 -4.90
N VAL A 45 7.90 -10.49 -4.30
CA VAL A 45 7.43 -10.41 -2.92
C VAL A 45 6.00 -10.95 -2.77
N SER A 46 5.09 -10.64 -3.70
CA SER A 46 3.72 -11.11 -3.64
C SER A 46 3.61 -12.64 -3.72
N ASN A 47 4.47 -13.29 -4.52
CA ASN A 47 4.46 -14.75 -4.65
C ASN A 47 5.06 -15.48 -3.44
N ILE A 48 5.76 -14.79 -2.53
CA ILE A 48 6.16 -15.39 -1.24
C ILE A 48 4.92 -15.86 -0.45
N ALA A 49 3.77 -15.19 -0.61
CA ALA A 49 2.53 -15.58 0.04
C ALA A 49 2.11 -17.03 -0.30
N LYS A 50 2.44 -17.53 -1.51
CA LYS A 50 2.15 -18.89 -1.96
C LYS A 50 3.13 -19.95 -1.45
N ARG A 51 4.29 -19.53 -0.92
CA ARG A 51 5.28 -20.46 -0.36
C ARG A 51 4.73 -21.17 0.90
N PRO A 52 5.27 -22.33 1.28
CA PRO A 52 5.05 -22.92 2.60
C PRO A 52 5.41 -21.96 3.75
N ILE A 53 4.86 -22.17 4.94
CA ILE A 53 5.06 -21.28 6.11
C ILE A 53 6.51 -21.32 6.64
N ASP A 54 7.19 -22.45 6.42
CA ASP A 54 8.58 -22.72 6.75
C ASP A 54 9.58 -22.22 5.70
N PHE A 55 9.10 -21.55 4.64
CA PHE A 55 9.96 -20.90 3.66
C PHE A 55 10.93 -19.93 4.34
N SER A 56 12.21 -20.12 4.07
CA SER A 56 13.30 -19.33 4.63
C SER A 56 14.39 -19.11 3.61
N ILE A 57 15.01 -17.94 3.67
CA ILE A 57 16.21 -17.57 2.92
C ILE A 57 17.39 -17.27 3.84
N GLU A 58 17.29 -17.55 5.15
CA GLU A 58 18.34 -17.24 6.14
C GLU A 58 19.70 -17.84 5.74
N ASP A 59 19.71 -19.11 5.35
CA ASP A 59 20.92 -19.82 4.92
C ASP A 59 21.40 -19.39 3.52
N LEU A 60 20.57 -18.62 2.80
CA LEU A 60 20.81 -18.22 1.40
C LEU A 60 21.28 -16.76 1.28
N ARG A 61 21.26 -15.98 2.37
CA ARG A 61 21.55 -14.53 2.36
C ARG A 61 22.93 -14.19 1.82
N GLU A 62 23.93 -15.00 2.15
CA GLU A 62 25.34 -14.79 1.80
C GLU A 62 25.70 -15.42 0.44
N LEU A 63 24.76 -16.11 -0.21
CA LEU A 63 25.02 -16.72 -1.51
C LEU A 63 25.13 -15.65 -2.60
N ASP A 64 26.04 -15.89 -3.54
CA ASP A 64 26.07 -15.10 -4.75
C ASP A 64 24.77 -15.29 -5.56
N ARG A 65 24.44 -14.30 -6.39
CA ARG A 65 23.18 -14.28 -7.14
C ARG A 65 22.95 -15.53 -7.99
N LYS A 66 24.00 -16.17 -8.52
CA LYS A 66 23.84 -17.38 -9.34
C LYS A 66 23.51 -18.59 -8.47
N LYS A 67 24.23 -18.78 -7.36
CA LYS A 67 23.94 -19.86 -6.39
C LYS A 67 22.56 -19.68 -5.77
N PHE A 68 22.23 -18.47 -5.32
CA PHE A 68 20.92 -18.13 -4.77
C PHE A 68 19.79 -18.57 -5.71
N ASN A 69 19.88 -18.20 -6.99
CA ASN A 69 18.87 -18.57 -7.97
C ASN A 69 18.91 -20.06 -8.34
N SER A 70 19.94 -20.83 -7.98
CA SER A 70 20.00 -22.27 -8.27
C SER A 70 19.36 -23.13 -7.18
N GLU A 71 19.06 -22.55 -6.01
CA GLU A 71 18.42 -23.25 -4.90
C GLU A 71 16.99 -23.68 -5.22
N GLU A 72 16.59 -24.87 -4.76
CA GLU A 72 15.29 -25.48 -5.06
C GLU A 72 14.12 -24.59 -4.61
N GLU A 73 14.22 -24.02 -3.40
CA GLU A 73 13.23 -23.11 -2.83
C GLU A 73 13.01 -21.86 -3.70
N ILE A 74 14.09 -21.34 -4.29
CA ILE A 74 14.06 -20.15 -5.15
C ILE A 74 13.60 -20.50 -6.56
N GLN A 75 13.97 -21.67 -7.08
CA GLN A 75 13.44 -22.18 -8.35
C GLN A 75 11.93 -22.41 -8.29
N TYR A 76 11.42 -22.92 -7.17
CA TYR A 76 9.99 -23.09 -6.98
C TYR A 76 9.29 -21.72 -6.83
N LEU A 77 9.87 -20.76 -6.12
CA LEU A 77 9.36 -19.37 -6.15
C LEU A 77 9.33 -18.80 -7.58
N LEU A 78 10.39 -19.01 -8.37
CA LEU A 78 10.44 -18.58 -9.76
C LEU A 78 9.35 -19.24 -10.61
N HIS A 79 9.04 -20.51 -10.38
CA HIS A 79 7.95 -21.21 -11.05
C HIS A 79 6.59 -20.55 -10.77
N GLU A 80 6.30 -20.24 -9.50
CA GLU A 80 5.07 -19.54 -9.10
C GLU A 80 4.95 -18.17 -9.75
N ILE A 81 6.04 -17.41 -9.80
CA ILE A 81 6.07 -16.12 -10.48
C ILE A 81 5.82 -16.28 -11.97
N LYS A 82 6.44 -17.28 -12.62
CA LYS A 82 6.28 -17.51 -14.07
C LYS A 82 4.91 -18.03 -14.47
N TYR A 83 4.24 -18.73 -13.57
CA TYR A 83 2.85 -19.13 -13.77
C TYR A 83 1.96 -17.89 -13.98
N GLU A 84 2.21 -16.81 -13.26
CA GLU A 84 1.50 -15.52 -13.43
C GLU A 84 2.10 -14.65 -14.54
N LYS A 85 3.44 -14.63 -14.64
CA LYS A 85 4.21 -13.77 -15.55
C LYS A 85 5.23 -14.60 -16.33
N PRO A 86 4.82 -15.27 -17.43
CA PRO A 86 5.68 -16.19 -18.18
C PRO A 86 7.00 -15.56 -18.71
N HIS A 87 6.99 -14.24 -18.92
CA HIS A 87 8.13 -13.47 -19.40
C HIS A 87 9.10 -13.01 -18.29
N PHE A 88 8.83 -13.34 -17.03
CA PHE A 88 9.71 -12.98 -15.92
C PHE A 88 11.11 -13.58 -16.11
N GLN A 89 12.15 -12.76 -15.92
CA GLN A 89 13.53 -13.19 -16.06
C GLN A 89 13.88 -14.21 -14.96
N ASN A 90 14.70 -15.22 -15.27
CA ASN A 90 15.07 -16.29 -14.34
C ASN A 90 16.08 -15.82 -13.27
N VAL A 91 15.94 -14.59 -12.80
CA VAL A 91 16.91 -13.94 -11.93
C VAL A 91 16.18 -13.10 -10.89
N ILE A 92 16.04 -13.67 -9.70
CA ILE A 92 15.55 -12.99 -8.50
C ILE A 92 16.74 -12.35 -7.78
N ASP A 93 16.55 -11.13 -7.27
CA ASP A 93 17.49 -10.50 -6.34
C ASP A 93 17.04 -10.85 -4.92
N SER A 94 17.92 -11.49 -4.13
CA SER A 94 17.63 -11.86 -2.75
C SER A 94 17.29 -10.64 -1.89
N LYS A 95 17.83 -9.47 -2.23
CA LYS A 95 17.54 -8.23 -1.51
C LYS A 95 16.09 -7.77 -1.66
N ASP A 96 15.44 -8.08 -2.79
CA ASP A 96 14.05 -7.68 -2.99
C ASP A 96 13.09 -8.49 -2.12
N ILE A 97 13.44 -9.73 -1.76
CA ILE A 97 12.64 -10.60 -0.88
C ILE A 97 12.51 -10.01 0.53
N GLU A 98 13.51 -9.28 1.01
CA GLU A 98 13.54 -8.71 2.36
C GLU A 98 13.16 -7.23 2.43
N ARG A 99 12.69 -6.66 1.32
CA ARG A 99 12.32 -5.24 1.25
C ARG A 99 10.83 -5.03 1.45
N VAL A 100 10.50 -3.81 1.87
CA VAL A 100 9.14 -3.29 1.86
C VAL A 100 9.00 -2.33 0.69
N PHE A 101 7.99 -2.53 -0.14
CA PHE A 101 7.71 -1.67 -1.30
C PHE A 101 6.46 -0.83 -1.06
N CYS A 102 6.47 0.43 -1.49
CA CYS A 102 5.25 1.23 -1.62
C CYS A 102 4.64 0.95 -3.00
N VAL A 103 3.55 0.20 -3.02
CA VAL A 103 2.94 -0.27 -4.26
C VAL A 103 1.81 0.66 -4.69
N LYS A 104 1.92 1.14 -5.92
CA LYS A 104 0.82 1.79 -6.64
C LYS A 104 -0.06 0.70 -7.26
N PRO A 105 -1.30 0.52 -6.79
CA PRO A 105 -2.20 -0.52 -7.28
C PRO A 105 -2.58 -0.28 -8.74
N MET A 106 -3.15 -1.31 -9.36
CA MET A 106 -3.84 -1.14 -10.63
C MET A 106 -4.97 -0.11 -10.44
N PHE A 107 -5.12 0.81 -11.39
CA PHE A 107 -6.17 1.84 -11.34
C PHE A 107 -7.50 1.28 -11.87
N ASP A 108 -7.93 0.13 -11.33
CA ASP A 108 -9.15 -0.58 -11.72
C ASP A 108 -10.33 -0.26 -10.80
N ASN A 109 -10.06 0.01 -9.51
CA ASN A 109 -11.06 0.37 -8.53
C ASN A 109 -11.21 1.92 -8.44
N PRO A 110 -12.36 2.49 -8.82
CA PRO A 110 -12.60 3.94 -8.79
C PRO A 110 -12.33 4.60 -7.43
N ARG A 111 -12.61 3.90 -6.32
CA ARG A 111 -12.34 4.39 -4.97
C ARG A 111 -10.84 4.53 -4.72
N ILE A 112 -10.05 3.54 -5.12
CA ILE A 112 -8.59 3.56 -4.98
C ILE A 112 -8.00 4.72 -5.80
N ILE A 113 -8.50 4.93 -7.02
CA ILE A 113 -8.08 6.03 -7.88
C ILE A 113 -8.36 7.39 -7.21
N ARG A 114 -9.60 7.60 -6.76
CA ARG A 114 -10.03 8.87 -6.16
C ARG A 114 -9.27 9.22 -4.88
N GLN A 115 -8.98 8.21 -4.07
CA GLN A 115 -8.24 8.39 -2.82
C GLN A 115 -6.72 8.42 -3.07
N SER A 116 -6.25 8.25 -4.31
CA SER A 116 -4.84 8.07 -4.64
C SER A 116 -4.19 7.01 -3.74
N GLY A 117 -4.91 5.89 -3.57
CA GLY A 117 -4.57 4.84 -2.62
C GLY A 117 -3.30 4.11 -3.02
N ALA A 118 -2.50 3.77 -2.02
CA ALA A 118 -1.35 2.89 -2.13
C ALA A 118 -1.31 1.96 -0.90
N PHE A 119 -0.43 0.98 -0.93
CA PHE A 119 -0.20 0.09 0.20
C PHE A 119 1.27 -0.28 0.31
N PHE A 120 1.69 -0.70 1.50
CA PHE A 120 3.01 -1.27 1.69
C PHE A 120 2.95 -2.78 1.47
N LEU A 121 3.78 -3.28 0.56
CA LEU A 121 3.97 -4.70 0.33
C LEU A 121 5.21 -5.15 1.10
N TYR A 122 5.00 -6.00 2.10
CA TYR A 122 6.05 -6.49 2.97
C TYR A 122 6.65 -7.77 2.41
N GLY A 123 7.97 -7.75 2.20
CA GLY A 123 8.79 -8.94 2.12
C GLY A 123 8.90 -9.66 3.47
N ILE A 124 9.88 -10.54 3.56
CA ILE A 124 10.16 -11.33 4.76
C ILE A 124 11.47 -10.89 5.42
N ASN A 125 11.75 -11.34 6.62
CA ASN A 125 13.05 -11.13 7.27
C ASN A 125 13.69 -12.49 7.52
N GLY A 126 14.31 -13.06 6.48
CA GLY A 126 14.91 -14.38 6.52
C GLY A 126 13.85 -15.48 6.45
N ASN A 127 12.98 -15.54 7.46
CA ASN A 127 11.89 -16.50 7.55
C ASN A 127 10.55 -15.87 7.15
N LYS A 128 9.69 -16.61 6.46
CA LYS A 128 8.35 -16.14 6.05
C LYS A 128 7.46 -15.71 7.21
N SER A 129 7.63 -16.29 8.39
CA SER A 129 6.89 -15.94 9.59
C SER A 129 7.28 -14.57 10.17
N GLN A 130 8.39 -13.98 9.68
CA GLN A 130 8.85 -12.67 10.09
C GLN A 130 8.69 -11.67 8.92
N PRO A 131 7.89 -10.62 9.07
CA PRO A 131 7.79 -9.60 8.03
C PRO A 131 9.07 -8.76 7.94
N ALA A 132 9.37 -8.27 6.73
CA ALA A 132 10.43 -7.29 6.52
C ALA A 132 10.20 -6.03 7.37
N SER A 133 11.30 -5.40 7.82
CA SER A 133 11.22 -4.20 8.65
C SER A 133 10.90 -2.96 7.80
N LEU A 134 9.94 -2.15 8.25
CA LEU A 134 9.58 -0.90 7.60
C LEU A 134 10.63 0.19 7.90
N ASN A 135 11.62 0.31 7.01
CA ASN A 135 12.76 1.23 7.20
C ASN A 135 12.53 2.63 6.62
N PHE A 136 11.28 3.08 6.50
CA PHE A 136 10.97 4.43 6.02
C PHE A 136 10.96 5.43 7.19
N SER A 137 11.67 6.54 7.03
CA SER A 137 11.51 7.67 7.95
C SER A 137 10.08 8.22 7.83
N TYR A 138 9.52 8.66 8.94
CA TYR A 138 8.20 9.26 8.96
C TYR A 138 8.12 10.47 9.89
N LYS A 139 7.21 11.39 9.56
CA LYS A 139 6.84 12.52 10.41
C LYS A 139 5.40 12.39 10.83
N VAL A 140 5.11 12.73 12.09
CA VAL A 140 3.76 12.70 12.65
C VAL A 140 3.25 14.12 12.82
N TYR A 141 2.05 14.38 12.32
CA TYR A 141 1.33 15.62 12.53
C TYR A 141 0.08 15.33 13.37
N ILE A 142 -0.13 16.11 14.43
CA ILE A 142 -1.32 16.00 15.27
C ILE A 142 -2.34 17.01 14.77
N ILE A 143 -3.55 16.54 14.48
CA ILE A 143 -4.66 17.36 14.03
C ILE A 143 -5.61 17.56 15.22
N ASN A 144 -5.58 18.76 15.79
CA ASN A 144 -6.39 19.10 16.95
C ASN A 144 -7.89 18.94 16.65
N LYS A 145 -8.62 18.26 17.53
CA LYS A 145 -10.06 18.02 17.41
C LYS A 145 -10.89 19.29 17.18
N ALA A 146 -10.52 20.41 17.82
CA ALA A 146 -11.24 21.67 17.70
C ALA A 146 -11.12 22.30 16.30
N GLN A 147 -10.10 21.91 15.51
CA GLN A 147 -9.85 22.46 14.18
C GLN A 147 -10.42 21.59 13.05
N LYS A 148 -10.80 20.33 13.33
CA LYS A 148 -11.24 19.35 12.31
C LYS A 148 -12.41 19.84 11.46
N GLN A 149 -13.40 20.46 12.08
CA GLN A 149 -14.56 21.02 11.38
C GLN A 149 -14.17 22.14 10.40
N LYS A 150 -13.24 23.02 10.81
CA LYS A 150 -12.71 24.07 9.93
C LYS A 150 -11.92 23.46 8.77
N ILE A 151 -11.06 22.49 9.05
CA ILE A 151 -10.24 21.80 8.06
C ILE A 151 -11.13 21.11 7.02
N ARG A 152 -12.20 20.41 7.45
CA ARG A 152 -13.14 19.76 6.54
C ARG A 152 -13.83 20.73 5.60
N LYS A 153 -14.29 21.90 6.09
CA LYS A 153 -14.86 22.94 5.22
C LYS A 153 -13.85 23.47 4.21
N GLN A 154 -12.57 23.59 4.60
CA GLN A 154 -11.50 24.01 3.68
C GLN A 154 -11.20 22.92 2.64
N LEU A 155 -11.21 21.65 3.03
CA LEU A 155 -11.05 20.52 2.13
C LEU A 155 -12.20 20.43 1.12
N GLU A 156 -13.44 20.63 1.57
CA GLU A 156 -14.62 20.68 0.71
C GLU A 156 -14.52 21.80 -0.33
N ALA A 157 -14.08 23.00 0.07
CA ALA A 157 -13.82 24.10 -0.86
C ALA A 157 -12.70 23.80 -1.88
N LEU A 158 -11.80 22.87 -1.57
CA LEU A 158 -10.76 22.36 -2.47
C LEU A 158 -11.22 21.13 -3.28
N GLY A 159 -12.50 20.74 -3.19
CA GLY A 159 -13.06 19.59 -3.88
C GLY A 159 -12.68 18.24 -3.27
N ILE A 160 -12.37 18.20 -1.98
CA ILE A 160 -12.10 16.98 -1.21
C ILE A 160 -13.20 16.80 -0.17
N ASP A 161 -14.17 15.96 -0.51
CA ASP A 161 -15.30 15.57 0.32
C ASP A 161 -15.65 14.08 0.17
N LYS A 162 -16.63 13.60 0.95
CA LYS A 162 -17.08 12.19 0.93
C LYS A 162 -17.49 11.74 -0.48
N SER A 163 -18.23 12.55 -1.24
CA SER A 163 -18.69 12.18 -2.59
C SER A 163 -17.54 12.05 -3.60
N THR A 164 -16.49 12.88 -3.44
CA THR A 164 -15.31 12.84 -4.31
C THR A 164 -14.38 11.66 -3.98
N LEU A 165 -14.30 11.26 -2.71
CA LEU A 165 -13.45 10.15 -2.24
C LEU A 165 -14.13 8.78 -2.33
N PHE A 166 -15.45 8.73 -2.33
CA PHE A 166 -16.25 7.52 -2.38
C PHE A 166 -17.23 7.56 -3.56
N PRO A 167 -16.80 7.13 -4.75
CA PRO A 167 -17.60 7.21 -5.99
C PRO A 167 -18.70 6.14 -6.09
N GLU A 168 -18.84 5.27 -5.09
CA GLU A 168 -19.86 4.22 -5.03
C GLU A 168 -21.27 4.84 -4.95
N VAL A 169 -22.22 4.28 -5.71
CA VAL A 169 -23.57 4.84 -5.94
C VAL A 169 -24.33 5.07 -4.62
N GLU A 170 -24.09 4.23 -3.62
CA GLU A 170 -24.69 4.30 -2.29
C GLU A 170 -24.32 5.60 -1.56
N HIS A 171 -23.10 6.11 -1.73
CA HIS A 171 -22.65 7.35 -1.10
C HIS A 171 -23.12 8.60 -1.86
N VAL A 172 -23.34 8.49 -3.17
CA VAL A 172 -23.97 9.56 -3.96
C VAL A 172 -25.43 9.75 -3.52
N ALA A 173 -26.16 8.65 -3.28
CA ALA A 173 -27.54 8.70 -2.78
C ALA A 173 -27.64 9.29 -1.36
N GLU A 174 -26.75 8.94 -0.44
CA GLU A 174 -26.65 9.57 0.89
C GLU A 174 -26.38 11.08 0.77
N HIS A 175 -25.43 11.48 -0.08
CA HIS A 175 -25.08 12.89 -0.24
C HIS A 175 -26.21 13.72 -0.84
N ILE A 176 -26.97 13.18 -1.80
CA ILE A 176 -28.18 13.82 -2.33
C ILE A 176 -29.25 13.95 -1.23
N LYS A 177 -29.44 12.91 -0.42
CA LYS A 177 -30.43 12.92 0.66
C LYS A 177 -30.10 13.97 1.73
N ASP A 178 -28.84 14.06 2.16
CA ASP A 178 -28.40 15.04 3.16
C ASP A 178 -28.42 16.47 2.61
N LYS A 179 -28.11 16.65 1.32
CA LYS A 179 -28.11 17.96 0.66
C LYS A 179 -29.52 18.49 0.35
N TYR A 180 -30.49 17.61 0.09
CA TYR A 180 -31.85 17.98 -0.33
C TYR A 180 -32.96 17.69 0.70
N HIS A 181 -32.63 17.22 1.91
CA HIS A 181 -33.60 16.93 3.00
C HIS A 181 -34.85 16.17 2.53
N LEU A 182 -34.69 15.18 1.64
CA LEU A 182 -35.83 14.43 1.12
C LEU A 182 -36.43 13.57 2.26
N PRO A 183 -37.73 13.75 2.60
CA PRO A 183 -38.39 12.95 3.63
C PRO A 183 -38.61 11.52 3.16
N LYS A 184 -38.79 10.62 4.14
CA LYS A 184 -39.14 9.20 3.92
C LYS A 184 -40.46 9.03 3.19
#